data_AF-A0A291GE76-F1
#
_entry.id   AF-A0A291GE76-F1
#
_cell.length_a   1.000
_cell.length_b   1.000
_cell.length_c   1.000
_cell.angle_alpha   90.00
_cell.angle_beta   90.00
_cell.angle_gamma   90.00
#
_symmetry.space_group_name_H-M   'P 1'
#
loop_
_entity.id
_entity.type
_entity.pdbx_description
1 polymer ?
#
loop_
_entity_poly.entity_id
_entity_poly.type
_entity_poly.pdbx_seq_one_letter_code
_entity_poly.pdbx_strand_id
1 'polypeptide(L)'
;MLSLMQILLMILGIVKFVMIVQIIMSWLINFQVLNVRQPLVYQIWEGLSRLLEPVYRPIRKILPPVSGLDLAPLVAFIAIYAIERIIYNNAGMFY
;
A
#
# COMPACT_ATOMS: atom_id res chain seq x y z
N MET A 1 6.07 -25.73 -8.84
CA MET A 1 6.33 -24.52 -8.02
C MET A 1 5.60 -23.26 -8.50
N LEU A 2 5.01 -23.26 -9.70
CA LEU A 2 4.27 -22.11 -10.25
C LEU A 2 3.04 -21.69 -9.42
N SER A 3 2.31 -22.63 -8.81
CA SER A 3 1.14 -22.32 -7.98
C SER A 3 1.47 -21.47 -6.76
N LEU A 4 2.60 -21.73 -6.09
CA LEU A 4 3.07 -20.90 -4.96
C LEU A 4 3.39 -19.47 -5.41
N MET A 5 4.04 -19.31 -6.56
CA MET A 5 4.32 -18.00 -7.14
C MET A 5 3.03 -17.25 -7.49
N GLN A 6 2.04 -17.94 -8.08
CA GLN A 6 0.74 -17.35 -8.39
C GLN A 6 -0.01 -16.89 -7.14
N ILE A 7 -0.02 -17.70 -6.07
CA ILE A 7 -0.63 -17.32 -4.79
C ILE A 7 0.08 -16.08 -4.21
N LEU A 8 1.41 -16.02 -4.29
CA LEU A 8 2.17 -14.88 -3.80
C LEU A 8 1.87 -13.60 -4.61
N LEU A 9 1.81 -13.70 -5.94
CA LEU A 9 1.42 -12.59 -6.82
C LEU A 9 -0.02 -12.13 -6.55
N MET A 10 -0.94 -13.06 -6.28
CA MET A 10 -2.31 -12.74 -5.89
C MET A 10 -2.34 -11.94 -4.58
N ILE A 11 -1.58 -12.35 -3.56
CA ILE A 11 -1.48 -11.62 -2.28
C ILE A 11 -0.91 -10.22 -2.51
N LEU A 12 0.16 -10.07 -3.30
CA LEU A 12 0.69 -8.76 -3.66
C LEU A 12 -0.35 -7.90 -4.40
N GLY A 13 -1.16 -8.52 -5.26
CA GLY A 13 -2.31 -7.88 -5.91
C GLY A 13 -3.32 -7.30 -4.93
N ILE A 14 -3.70 -8.08 -3.91
CA ILE A 14 -4.62 -7.64 -2.85
C ILE A 14 -4.00 -6.48 -2.05
N VAL A 15 -2.73 -6.59 -1.66
CA VAL A 15 -2.05 -5.53 -0.91
C VAL A 15 -2.01 -4.23 -1.73
N LYS A 16 -1.65 -4.30 -3.03
CA LYS A 16 -1.70 -3.14 -3.94
C LYS A 16 -3.08 -2.50 -3.98
N PHE A 17 -4.15 -3.30 -4.07
CA PHE A 17 -5.51 -2.78 -4.08
C PHE A 17 -5.84 -2.02 -2.80
N VAL A 18 -5.55 -2.60 -1.63
CA VAL A 18 -5.80 -1.95 -0.33
C VAL A 18 -5.01 -0.64 -0.21
N MET A 19 -3.76 -0.62 -0.69
CA MET A 19 -2.95 0.61 -0.72
C MET A 19 -3.52 1.68 -1.65
N ILE A 20 -3.99 1.30 -2.85
CA ILE A 20 -4.65 2.24 -3.77
C ILE A 20 -5.88 2.86 -3.09
N VAL A 21 -6.72 2.06 -2.45
CA VAL A 21 -7.89 2.56 -1.71
C VAL A 21 -7.46 3.57 -0.65
N GLN A 22 -6.40 3.28 0.10
CA GLN A 22 -5.90 4.21 1.11
C GLN A 22 -5.34 5.51 0.51
N ILE A 23 -4.60 5.45 -0.59
CA ILE A 23 -4.07 6.64 -1.29
C ILE A 23 -5.23 7.53 -1.77
N ILE A 24 -6.25 6.92 -2.38
CA ILE A 24 -7.45 7.63 -2.83
C ILE A 24 -8.17 8.25 -1.63
N MET A 25 -8.40 7.49 -0.55
CA MET A 25 -9.00 8.01 0.68
C MET A 25 -8.21 9.19 1.26
N SER A 26 -6.87 9.10 1.27
CA SER A 26 -5.98 10.19 1.69
C SER A 26 -6.23 11.47 0.88
N TRP A 27 -6.30 11.37 -0.45
CA TRP A 27 -6.60 12.52 -1.31
C TRP A 27 -8.00 13.06 -1.09
N LEU A 28 -9.01 12.20 -0.99
CA LEU A 28 -10.38 12.61 -0.73
C LEU A 28 -10.51 13.36 0.60
N ILE A 29 -9.81 12.91 1.64
CA ILE A 29 -9.76 13.59 2.94
C ILE A 29 -9.02 14.92 2.82
N ASN A 30 -7.86 14.94 2.16
CA ASN A 30 -7.03 16.14 2.02
C ASN A 30 -7.77 17.26 1.27
N PHE A 31 -8.40 16.91 0.14
CA PHE A 31 -9.24 17.80 -0.66
C PHE A 31 -10.61 18.12 -0.04
N GLN A 32 -10.84 17.73 1.22
CA GLN A 32 -12.09 17.98 1.96
C GLN A 32 -13.35 17.38 1.29
N VAL A 33 -13.19 16.39 0.41
CA VAL A 33 -14.30 15.64 -0.20
C VAL A 33 -14.91 14.68 0.82
N LEU A 34 -14.06 14.04 1.64
CA LEU A 34 -14.48 13.18 2.75
C LEU A 34 -14.15 13.82 4.09
N ASN A 35 -15.11 13.75 5.02
CA ASN A 35 -14.94 14.28 6.36
C ASN A 35 -14.66 13.16 7.36
N VAL A 36 -13.45 13.14 7.91
CA VAL A 36 -12.99 12.14 8.91
C VAL A 36 -13.78 12.22 10.23
N ARG A 37 -14.53 13.29 10.47
CA ARG A 37 -15.43 13.37 11.64
C ARG A 37 -16.64 12.44 11.52
N GLN A 38 -16.94 11.95 10.32
CA GLN A 38 -18.02 10.98 10.12
C GLN A 38 -17.56 9.60 10.59
N PRO A 39 -18.31 8.90 11.47
CA PRO A 39 -17.87 7.63 12.06
C PRO A 39 -17.48 6.57 11.04
N LEU A 40 -18.21 6.46 9.93
CA LEU A 40 -17.93 5.49 8.87
C LEU A 40 -16.60 5.77 8.16
N VAL A 41 -16.35 7.04 7.80
CA VAL A 41 -15.10 7.45 7.14
C VAL A 41 -13.92 7.22 8.07
N TYR A 42 -14.07 7.58 9.34
CA TYR A 42 -13.05 7.35 10.36
C TYR A 42 -12.72 5.86 10.53
N GLN A 43 -13.74 5.00 10.65
CA GLN A 43 -13.54 3.56 10.83
C GLN A 43 -12.80 2.93 9.63
N ILE A 44 -13.18 3.30 8.40
CA ILE A 44 -12.51 2.82 7.19
C ILE A 44 -11.07 3.33 7.16
N TRP A 45 -10.87 4.62 7.41
CA TRP A 45 -9.54 5.24 7.39
C TRP A 45 -8.60 4.63 8.45
N GLU A 46 -9.09 4.45 9.67
CA GLU A 46 -8.34 3.85 10.76
C GLU A 46 -8.06 2.36 10.48
N GLY A 47 -9.05 1.62 9.98
CA GLY A 47 -8.88 0.22 9.60
C GLY A 47 -7.79 0.04 8.55
N LEU A 48 -7.84 0.81 7.46
CA LEU A 48 -6.81 0.80 6.41
C LEU A 48 -5.44 1.19 6.97
N SER A 49 -5.38 2.23 7.81
CA SER A 49 -4.14 2.73 8.38
C SER A 49 -3.48 1.68 9.29
N ARG A 50 -4.26 1.03 10.18
CA ARG A 50 -3.75 -0.03 11.07
C ARG A 50 -3.28 -1.26 10.30
N LEU A 51 -3.98 -1.63 9.23
CA LEU A 51 -3.57 -2.76 8.38
C LEU A 51 -2.23 -2.50 7.67
N LEU A 52 -1.97 -1.26 7.26
CA LEU A 52 -0.78 -0.90 6.48
C LEU A 52 0.36 -0.32 7.33
N GLU A 53 0.10 0.01 8.59
CA GLU A 53 1.10 0.53 9.53
C GLU A 53 2.36 -0.35 9.67
N PRO A 54 2.28 -1.70 9.74
CA PRO A 54 3.47 -2.54 9.81
C PRO A 54 4.40 -2.38 8.60
N VAL A 55 3.84 -2.06 7.43
CA VAL A 55 4.58 -1.85 6.18
C VAL A 55 5.11 -0.42 6.11
N TYR A 56 4.30 0.56 6.52
CA TYR A 56 4.66 1.98 6.38
C TYR A 56 5.59 2.49 7.47
N ARG A 57 5.45 2.00 8.71
CA ARG A 57 6.29 2.40 9.83
C ARG A 57 7.79 2.28 9.55
N PRO A 58 8.32 1.16 9.01
CA PRO A 58 9.74 1.09 8.66
C PRO A 58 10.11 2.07 7.54
N ILE A 59 9.24 2.27 6.56
CA ILE A 59 9.49 3.20 5.44
C ILE A 59 9.57 4.65 5.94
N ARG A 60 8.67 5.06 6.84
CA ARG A 60 8.68 6.40 7.47
C ARG A 60 9.93 6.68 8.31
N LYS A 61 10.60 5.65 8.83
CA LYS A 61 11.87 5.83 9.56
C LYS A 61 13.04 6.18 8.64
N ILE A 62 12.94 5.80 7.36
CA ILE A 62 13.99 6.02 6.35
C ILE A 62 13.71 7.30 5.58
N LEU A 63 12.44 7.62 5.34
CA LEU A 63 12.06 8.82 4.62
C LEU A 63 12.25 10.08 5.47
N PRO A 64 12.85 11.15 4.92
CA PRO A 64 12.85 12.44 5.59
C PRO A 64 11.40 12.95 5.72
N PRO A 65 11.04 13.64 6.81
CA PRO A 65 9.71 14.20 6.98
C PRO A 65 9.44 15.24 5.88
N VAL A 66 8.41 15.00 5.08
CA VAL A 66 7.98 15.92 4.02
C VAL A 66 6.77 16.68 4.53
N SER A 67 6.83 18.02 4.43
CA SER A 67 5.87 18.94 5.06
C SER A 67 4.40 18.53 4.85
N GLY A 68 3.80 17.95 5.89
CA GLY A 68 2.37 17.62 5.96
C GLY A 68 1.88 16.49 5.04
N LEU A 69 2.75 15.83 4.28
CA LEU A 69 2.39 14.75 3.36
C LEU A 69 3.12 13.46 3.73
N ASP A 70 2.34 12.40 3.92
CA ASP A 70 2.90 11.06 4.13
C ASP A 70 3.22 10.42 2.78
N LEU A 71 4.52 10.35 2.45
CA LEU A 71 5.00 9.69 1.22
C LEU A 71 5.18 8.18 1.37
N ALA A 72 5.06 7.63 2.59
CA ALA A 72 5.27 6.20 2.81
C ALA A 72 4.37 5.28 1.96
N PRO A 73 3.06 5.59 1.75
CA PRO A 73 2.21 4.78 0.87
C PRO A 73 2.72 4.70 -0.56
N LEU A 74 3.23 5.81 -1.11
CA LEU A 74 3.75 5.86 -2.47
C LEU A 74 5.03 5.03 -2.60
N VAL A 75 5.95 5.17 -1.64
CA VAL A 75 7.21 4.42 -1.63
C VAL A 75 6.95 2.92 -1.44
N ALA A 76 6.04 2.56 -0.54
CA ALA A 76 5.60 1.18 -0.38
C ALA A 76 5.02 0.61 -1.68
N PHE A 77 4.25 1.41 -2.43
CA PHE A 77 3.62 0.96 -3.68
C PHE A 77 4.66 0.67 -4.75
N ILE A 78 5.66 1.54 -4.88
CA ILE A 78 6.81 1.35 -5.77
C ILE A 78 7.61 0.11 -5.36
N ALA A 79 7.84 -0.10 -4.06
CA ALA A 79 8.54 -1.29 -3.57
C ALA A 79 7.82 -2.59 -3.93
N ILE A 80 6.50 -2.64 -3.78
CA ILE A 80 5.70 -3.80 -4.18
C ILE A 80 5.77 -4.03 -5.70
N TYR A 81 5.69 -2.97 -6.49
CA TYR A 81 5.83 -3.09 -7.95
C TYR A 81 7.21 -3.64 -8.34
N ALA A 82 8.28 -3.19 -7.68
CA ALA A 82 9.63 -3.71 -7.90
C ALA A 82 9.71 -5.21 -7.53
N ILE A 83 9.17 -5.62 -6.39
CA ILE A 83 9.10 -7.02 -5.96
C ILE A 83 8.37 -7.88 -7.00
N GLU A 84 7.22 -7.42 -7.46
CA GLU A 84 6.42 -8.10 -8.48
C GLU A 84 7.19 -8.26 -9.80
N ARG A 85 7.89 -7.22 -10.27
CA ARG A 85 8.74 -7.30 -11.47
C ARG A 85 9.89 -8.28 -11.30
N ILE A 86 10.53 -8.32 -10.12
CA ILE A 86 11.58 -9.29 -9.81
C ILE A 86 11.00 -10.72 -9.88
N ILE A 87 9.83 -10.95 -9.29
CA ILE A 87 9.19 -12.27 -9.30
C ILE A 87 8.87 -12.69 -10.74
N TYR A 88 8.27 -11.83 -11.55
CA TYR A 88 7.96 -12.15 -12.95
C TYR A 88 9.21 -12.44 -13.78
N ASN A 89 10.28 -11.67 -13.61
CA ASN A 89 11.52 -11.88 -14.35
C ASN A 89 12.18 -13.22 -13.99
N ASN A 90 12.12 -13.61 -12.71
CA ASN A 90 12.65 -14.89 -12.24
C ASN A 90 11.67 -16.06 -12.45
N ALA A 91 10.40 -15.80 -12.78
CA ALA A 91 9.40 -16.83 -13.08
C ALA A 91 9.84 -17.74 -14.22
N GLY A 92 10.57 -17.20 -15.20
CA GLY A 92 11.19 -17.96 -16.29
C GLY A 92 12.16 -19.05 -15.83
N MET A 93 12.75 -18.91 -14.63
CA MET A 93 13.68 -19.89 -14.06
C MET A 93 12.99 -21.04 -13.33
N PHE A 94 11.67 -20.97 -13.12
CA PHE A 94 10.86 -21.99 -12.44
C PHE A 94 10.02 -22.84 -13.41
N TYR A 95 10.26 -22.70 -14.72
CA TYR A 95 9.75 -23.57 -15.78
C TYR A 95 10.65 -24.80 -15.98
#